data_AF-A0A970EGL7-F1
#
_entry.id   AF-A0A970EGL7-F1
#
_cell.length_a   1.000
_cell.length_b   1.000
_cell.length_c   1.000
_cell.angle_alpha   90.00
_cell.angle_beta   90.00
_cell.angle_gamma   90.00
#
_symmetry.space_group_name_H-M   'P 1'
#
loop_
_entity.id
_entity.type
_entity.pdbx_description
1 polymer ?
#
loop_
_entity_poly.entity_id
_entity_poly.type
_entity_poly.pdbx_seq_one_letter_code
_entity_poly.pdbx_strand_id
1 'polypeptide(L)'
;EGKKLSNSQYYIFWNDIMKQLGMEHTPHECRHTFRSRLDSAGANKVCIDLMMGHKSKEVGERIYTHKTIQELKEAIELIDKGKNEQN
;
A
#
# COMPACT_ATOMS: atom_id res chain seq x y z
N GLU A 1 -20.77 13.95 6.49
CA GLU A 1 -20.47 12.53 6.19
C GLU A 1 -20.06 12.38 4.73
N GLY A 2 -19.07 11.54 4.43
CA GLY A 2 -18.62 11.26 3.07
C GLY A 2 -19.49 10.21 2.39
N LYS A 3 -19.99 10.48 1.18
CA LYS A 3 -20.67 9.47 0.36
C LYS A 3 -19.64 8.52 -0.25
N LYS A 4 -19.95 7.21 -0.29
CA LYS A 4 -19.12 6.23 -0.99
C LYS A 4 -19.01 6.62 -2.47
N LEU A 5 -17.78 6.66 -2.96
CA LEU A 5 -17.49 6.84 -4.37
C LEU A 5 -17.70 5.52 -5.10
N SER A 6 -18.39 5.53 -6.24
CA SER A 6 -18.44 4.36 -7.12
C SER A 6 -17.11 4.14 -7.82
N ASN A 7 -16.83 2.91 -8.24
CA ASN A 7 -15.62 2.60 -9.03
C ASN A 7 -15.53 3.48 -10.28
N SER A 8 -16.64 3.67 -11.01
CA SER A 8 -16.65 4.50 -12.22
C SER A 8 -16.28 5.96 -11.93
N GLN A 9 -16.82 6.54 -10.85
CA GLN A 9 -16.46 7.92 -10.46
C GLN A 9 -14.99 8.03 -10.05
N TYR A 10 -14.44 7.01 -9.37
CA TYR A 10 -13.02 6.96 -9.05
C TYR A 10 -12.15 7.02 -10.30
N TYR A 11 -12.45 6.21 -11.31
CA TYR A 11 -11.69 6.19 -12.56
C TYR A 11 -11.84 7.49 -13.37
N ILE A 12 -12.99 8.16 -13.31
CA ILE A 12 -13.16 9.50 -13.92
C ILE A 12 -12.17 10.49 -13.32
N PHE A 13 -12.11 10.57 -11.99
CA PHE A 13 -11.18 11.49 -11.31
C PHE A 13 -9.73 11.10 -11.52
N TRP A 14 -9.42 9.80 -11.49
CA TRP A 14 -8.08 9.30 -11.75
C TRP A 14 -7.59 9.71 -13.15
N ASN A 15 -8.40 9.47 -14.18
CA ASN A 15 -8.04 9.78 -15.56
C ASN A 15 -7.87 11.30 -15.76
N ASP A 16 -8.69 12.11 -15.10
CA ASP A 16 -8.54 13.57 -15.15
C ASP A 16 -7.22 14.03 -14.54
N ILE A 17 -6.82 13.49 -13.39
CA ILE A 17 -5.52 13.76 -12.76
C ILE A 17 -4.36 13.31 -13.67
N MET A 18 -4.43 12.09 -14.21
CA MET A 18 -3.40 11.58 -15.13
C MET A 18 -3.24 12.48 -16.36
N LYS A 19 -4.36 12.95 -16.94
CA LYS A 19 -4.35 13.89 -18.05
C LYS A 19 -3.73 15.24 -17.68
N GLN A 20 -4.08 15.80 -16.52
CA GLN A 20 -3.52 17.07 -16.04
C GLN A 20 -2.01 16.98 -15.81
N LEU A 21 -1.52 15.82 -15.37
CA LEU A 21 -0.11 15.56 -15.15
C LEU A 21 0.64 15.07 -16.40
N GLY A 22 -0.06 14.81 -17.51
CA GLY A 22 0.52 14.24 -18.73
C GLY A 22 1.08 12.83 -18.54
N MET A 23 0.46 12.04 -17.67
CA MET A 23 0.90 10.69 -17.30
C MET A 23 -0.08 9.62 -17.79
N GLU A 24 0.40 8.39 -17.93
CA GLU A 24 -0.42 7.22 -18.28
C GLU A 24 -0.14 6.08 -17.28
N HIS A 25 -0.84 6.12 -16.15
CA HIS A 25 -0.74 5.11 -15.10
C HIS A 25 -2.11 4.62 -14.66
N THR A 26 -2.17 3.38 -14.19
CA THR A 26 -3.36 2.80 -13.59
C THR A 26 -3.34 2.89 -12.06
N PRO A 27 -4.50 2.97 -11.37
CA PRO A 27 -4.53 2.90 -9.91
C PRO A 27 -3.91 1.62 -9.33
N HIS A 28 -3.94 0.53 -10.10
CA HIS A 28 -3.35 -0.76 -9.71
C HIS A 28 -1.82 -0.68 -9.58
N GLU A 29 -1.15 0.14 -10.39
CA GLU A 29 0.30 0.37 -10.27
C GLU A 29 0.68 1.00 -8.94
N CYS A 30 -0.18 1.85 -8.35
CA CYS A 30 0.06 2.37 -7.00
C CYS A 30 0.09 1.26 -5.95
N ARG A 31 -0.80 0.26 -6.07
CA ARG A 31 -0.81 -0.91 -5.18
C ARG A 31 0.45 -1.75 -5.35
N HIS A 32 0.92 -1.95 -6.58
CA HIS A 32 2.18 -2.63 -6.85
C HIS A 32 3.38 -1.85 -6.29
N THR A 33 3.43 -0.54 -6.54
CA THR A 33 4.47 0.35 -6.03
C THR A 33 4.54 0.35 -4.50
N PHE A 34 3.38 0.39 -3.83
CA PHE A 34 3.30 0.29 -2.37
C PHE A 34 3.92 -1.01 -1.85
N ARG A 35 3.56 -2.15 -2.45
CA ARG A 35 4.13 -3.47 -2.10
C ARG A 35 5.65 -3.49 -2.30
N SER A 36 6.11 -3.08 -3.48
CA SER A 36 7.54 -3.10 -3.84
C SER A 36 8.37 -2.19 -2.94
N ARG A 37 7.86 -1.01 -2.56
CA ARG A 37 8.57 -0.10 -1.66
C ARG A 37 8.72 -0.68 -0.26
N LEU A 38 7.66 -1.28 0.29
CA LEU A 38 7.73 -1.94 1.58
C LEU A 38 8.68 -3.13 1.58
N ASP A 39 8.62 -3.96 0.55
CA ASP A 39 9.52 -5.11 0.40
C ASP A 39 10.98 -4.66 0.27
N SER A 40 11.24 -3.61 -0.52
CA SER A 40 12.58 -3.00 -0.67
C SER A 40 13.10 -2.40 0.64
N ALA A 41 12.21 -1.87 1.49
CA ALA A 41 12.54 -1.33 2.79
C ALA A 41 12.68 -2.42 3.88
N GLY A 42 12.57 -3.70 3.52
CA GLY A 42 12.70 -4.82 4.46
C GLY A 42 11.49 -5.00 5.39
N ALA A 43 10.33 -4.44 5.04
CA ALA A 43 9.12 -4.58 5.85
C ALA A 43 8.67 -6.04 5.92
N ASN A 44 8.09 -6.42 7.06
CA ASN A 44 7.61 -7.78 7.27
C ASN A 44 6.48 -8.15 6.27
N LYS A 45 6.64 -9.26 5.55
CA LYS A 45 5.71 -9.70 4.49
C LYS A 45 4.26 -9.90 4.98
N VAL A 46 4.07 -10.37 6.21
CA VAL A 46 2.74 -10.49 6.83
C VAL A 46 2.11 -9.11 7.01
N CYS A 47 2.88 -8.12 7.47
CA CYS A 47 2.39 -6.74 7.58
C CYS A 47 1.98 -6.19 6.21
N ILE A 48 2.79 -6.43 5.17
CA ILE A 48 2.50 -6.00 3.79
C ILE A 48 1.19 -6.62 3.29
N ASP A 49 1.02 -7.94 3.44
CA ASP A 49 -0.17 -8.65 2.97
C ASP A 49 -1.43 -8.23 3.73
N LEU A 50 -1.34 -8.05 5.06
CA LEU A 50 -2.43 -7.53 5.88
C LEU A 50 -2.87 -6.12 5.44
N MET A 51 -1.92 -5.20 5.24
CA MET A 51 -2.22 -3.84 4.79
C MET A 51 -2.84 -3.79 3.40
N MET A 52 -2.44 -4.70 2.51
CA MET A 52 -3.02 -4.83 1.18
C MET A 52 -4.39 -5.54 1.17
N GLY A 53 -4.83 -6.08 2.31
CA GLY A 53 -6.05 -6.89 2.38
C GLY A 53 -5.93 -8.22 1.64
N HIS A 54 -4.71 -8.73 1.46
CA HIS A 54 -4.48 -10.08 0.95
C HIS A 54 -4.71 -11.09 2.08
N LYS A 55 -5.37 -12.21 1.77
CA LYS A 55 -5.34 -13.37 2.65
C LYS A 55 -3.97 -14.03 2.51
N SER A 56 -3.18 -14.03 3.57
CA SER A 56 -1.93 -14.81 3.62
C SER A 56 -2.23 -16.27 3.30
N LYS A 57 -1.42 -16.87 2.41
CA LYS A 57 -1.61 -18.27 1.98
C LYS A 57 -1.32 -19.28 3.09
N GLU A 58 -0.52 -18.90 4.09
CA GLU A 58 -0.14 -19.78 5.19
C GLU A 58 -1.01 -19.57 6.42
N VAL A 59 -1.76 -20.61 6.78
CA VAL A 59 -2.62 -20.64 7.98
C VAL A 59 -1.79 -20.49 9.27
N GLY A 60 -0.52 -20.90 9.26
CA GLY A 60 0.39 -20.84 10.40
C GLY A 60 0.74 -19.42 10.85
N GLU A 61 1.10 -18.52 9.92
CA GLU A 61 1.39 -17.11 10.25
C GLU A 61 0.14 -16.39 10.75
N ARG A 62 -1.02 -16.70 10.18
CA ARG A 62 -2.29 -16.04 10.50
C ARG A 62 -2.79 -16.29 11.93
N ILE A 63 -2.39 -17.41 12.54
CA ILE A 63 -2.82 -17.81 13.90
C ILE A 63 -1.79 -17.39 14.96
N TYR A 64 -0.50 -17.31 14.62
CA TYR A 64 0.58 -17.04 15.59
C TYR A 64 1.23 -15.66 15.48
N THR A 65 1.06 -14.93 14.37
CA THR A 65 1.56 -13.56 14.23
C THR A 65 0.41 -12.56 14.36
N HIS A 66 -0.04 -12.34 15.59
CA HIS A 66 -0.91 -11.21 15.92
C HIS A 66 -0.14 -9.91 15.72
N LYS A 67 -0.04 -9.45 14.47
CA LYS A 67 0.55 -8.15 14.16
C LYS A 67 -0.32 -7.06 14.76
N THR A 68 0.28 -6.29 15.66
CA THR A 68 -0.36 -5.14 16.28
C THR A 68 -0.49 -4.01 15.26
N ILE A 69 -1.43 -3.10 15.49
CA ILE A 69 -1.54 -1.86 14.69
C ILE A 69 -0.22 -1.09 14.70
N GLN A 70 0.54 -1.17 15.80
CA GLN A 70 1.84 -0.53 15.96
C GLN A 70 2.88 -1.11 14.98
N GLU A 71 2.97 -2.43 14.85
CA GLU A 71 3.88 -3.07 13.88
C GLU A 71 3.51 -2.74 12.42
N LEU A 72 2.22 -2.54 12.12
CA LEU A 72 1.80 -2.09 10.79
C LEU A 72 2.25 -0.65 10.52
N LYS A 73 2.15 0.24 11.52
CA LYS A 73 2.61 1.62 11.42
C LYS A 73 4.13 1.68 11.22
N GLU A 74 4.88 0.94 12.03
CA GLU A 74 6.34 0.85 11.91
C GLU A 74 6.75 0.37 10.51
N ALA A 75 6.05 -0.62 9.97
CA ALA A 75 6.28 -1.10 8.61
C ALA A 75 6.04 -0.01 7.54
N ILE A 76 4.98 0.81 7.68
CA ILE A 76 4.72 1.94 6.76
C ILE A 76 5.82 3.00 6.87
N GLU A 77 6.27 3.31 8.08
CA GLU A 77 7.30 4.31 8.34
C GLU A 77 8.66 3.95 7.72
N LEU A 78 8.92 2.67 7.44
CA LEU A 78 10.11 2.24 6.70
C LEU A 78 10.18 2.85 5.28
N ILE A 79 9.04 3.14 4.65
CA ILE A 79 8.99 3.78 3.32
C ILE A 79 9.57 5.21 3.37
N ASP A 80 9.37 5.92 4.49
CA ASP A 80 9.77 7.32 4.64
C ASP A 80 11.23 7.46 5.10
N LYS A 81 11.70 6.55 5.97
CA LYS A 81 13.09 6.55 6.47
C LYS A 81 14.12 6.35 5.36
N GLY A 82 13.78 5.61 4.31
CA GLY A 82 14.66 5.44 3.12
C GLY A 82 14.92 6.73 2.33
N LYS A 83 14.18 7.82 2.58
CA LYS A 83 14.45 9.14 1.97
C LYS A 83 15.35 10.04 2.82
N ASN A 84 15.41 9.80 4.13
CA ASN A 84 16.11 10.69 5.08
C ASN A 84 17.56 10.27 5.36
N GLU A 85 17.99 9.09 4.89
CA GLU A 85 19.36 8.59 5.06
C GLU A 85 20.26 8.81 3.82
N GLN A 86 19.83 9.63 2.84
CA GLN A 86 20.67 10.07 1.72
C GLN A 86 21.19 11.53 1.83
N ASN A 87 21.13 12.13 3.02
CA ASN A 87 21.75 13.44 3.30
C ASN A 87 22.95 13.31 4.24
#